data_AF-A0A7C4LA00-F1
#
_entry.id   AF-A0A7C4LA00-F1
#
_cell.length_a   1.000
_cell.length_b   1.000
_cell.length_c   1.000
_cell.angle_alpha   90.00
_cell.angle_beta   90.00
_cell.angle_gamma   90.00
#
_symmetry.space_group_name_H-M   'P 1'
#
loop_
_entity.id
_entity.type
_entity.pdbx_description
1 polymer ?
#
loop_
_entity_poly.entity_id
_entity_poly.type
_entity_poly.pdbx_seq_one_letter_code
_entity_poly.pdbx_strand_id
1 'polypeptide(L)'
;MYSSGQGMEGLSIIAMLISAGIGLMIGIAINIVIAYLTINLFRALPEQYRGMAPEMVWLLVIPLFNLFWNFMVFPKLSRGYQTAFESQGDTTHGDCNGRLALALCICAVGTL
;
A
#
# COMPACT_ATOMS: atom_id res chain seq x y z
N MET A 1 30.15 9.75 -39.62
CA MET A 1 29.39 10.65 -38.72
C MET A 1 28.01 10.10 -38.31
N TYR A 2 27.60 8.88 -38.69
CA TYR A 2 26.32 8.28 -38.25
C TYR A 2 26.46 7.33 -37.02
N SER A 3 27.68 6.92 -36.68
CA SER A 3 27.94 5.92 -35.63
C SER A 3 27.96 6.48 -34.21
N SER A 4 28.21 7.78 -34.02
CA SER A 4 28.27 8.41 -32.69
C SER A 4 26.89 8.77 -32.13
N GLY A 5 25.87 8.94 -32.99
CA GLY A 5 24.48 9.18 -32.58
C GLY A 5 23.80 7.94 -32.02
N GLN A 6 23.94 6.78 -32.69
CA GLN A 6 23.30 5.53 -32.24
C GLN A 6 23.82 5.03 -30.88
N GLY A 7 25.09 5.27 -30.55
CA GLY A 7 25.67 4.90 -29.26
C GLY A 7 25.12 5.73 -28.09
N MET A 8 24.83 7.01 -28.30
CA MET A 8 24.33 7.92 -27.27
C MET A 8 22.82 7.76 -27.03
N GLU A 9 22.05 7.48 -28.10
CA GLU A 9 20.63 7.11 -28.05
C GLU A 9 20.43 5.73 -27.38
N GLY A 10 21.33 4.77 -27.67
CA GLY A 10 21.30 3.47 -27.00
C GLY A 10 21.62 3.56 -25.51
N LEU A 11 22.60 4.38 -25.14
CA LEU A 11 22.97 4.60 -23.72
C LEU A 11 21.83 5.27 -22.93
N SER A 12 21.10 6.21 -23.55
CA SER A 12 19.99 6.90 -22.90
C SER A 12 18.79 5.99 -22.67
N ILE A 13 18.45 5.12 -23.64
CA ILE A 13 17.39 4.11 -23.49
C ILE A 13 17.74 3.12 -22.38
N ILE A 14 18.99 2.63 -22.35
CA ILE A 14 19.45 1.71 -21.30
C ILE A 14 19.37 2.38 -19.93
N ALA A 15 19.81 3.63 -19.81
CA ALA A 15 19.71 4.39 -18.56
C ALA A 15 18.26 4.60 -18.09
N MET A 16 17.33 4.85 -19.01
CA MET A 16 15.91 5.00 -18.73
C MET A 16 15.25 3.69 -18.27
N LEU A 17 15.63 2.56 -18.87
CA LEU A 17 15.14 1.25 -18.44
C LEU A 17 15.66 0.87 -17.05
N ILE A 18 16.93 1.20 -16.76
CA ILE A 18 17.52 0.97 -15.44
C ILE A 18 16.82 1.83 -14.37
N SER A 19 16.61 3.13 -14.65
CA SER A 19 15.94 4.02 -13.68
C SER A 19 14.48 3.62 -13.45
N ALA A 20 13.75 3.24 -14.50
CA ALA A 20 12.41 2.68 -14.38
C ALA A 20 12.38 1.39 -13.55
N GLY A 21 13.34 0.48 -13.79
CA GLY A 21 13.48 -0.75 -13.03
C GLY A 21 13.77 -0.50 -11.55
N ILE A 22 14.66 0.43 -11.22
CA ILE A 22 14.97 0.83 -9.85
C ILE A 22 13.73 1.44 -9.17
N GLY A 23 13.02 2.34 -9.86
CA GLY A 23 11.78 2.93 -9.35
C GLY A 23 10.73 1.87 -9.00
N LEU A 24 10.54 0.89 -9.89
CA LEU A 24 9.63 -0.23 -9.67
C LEU A 24 10.04 -1.06 -8.44
N MET A 25 11.33 -1.40 -8.31
CA MET A 25 11.84 -2.17 -7.18
C MET A 25 11.65 -1.44 -5.85
N ILE A 26 11.90 -0.14 -5.80
CA ILE A 26 11.67 0.70 -4.62
C ILE A 26 10.17 0.73 -4.28
N GLY A 27 9.29 0.91 -5.28
CA GLY A 27 7.85 0.90 -5.08
C GLY A 27 7.32 -0.42 -4.51
N ILE A 28 7.84 -1.56 -5.00
CA ILE A 28 7.50 -2.89 -4.48
C ILE A 28 8.02 -3.04 -3.03
N ALA A 29 9.26 -2.63 -2.74
CA ALA A 29 9.83 -2.71 -1.40
C ALA A 29 9.01 -1.92 -0.37
N ILE A 30 8.58 -0.70 -0.72
CA ILE A 30 7.71 0.12 0.13
C ILE A 30 6.37 -0.59 0.38
N ASN A 31 5.73 -1.14 -0.66
CA ASN A 31 4.48 -1.88 -0.50
C ASN A 31 4.63 -3.11 0.41
N ILE A 32 5.75 -3.83 0.34
CA ILE A 32 6.04 -4.95 1.24
C ILE A 32 6.11 -4.48 2.69
N VAL A 33 6.79 -3.36 2.97
CA VAL A 33 6.88 -2.79 4.32
C VAL A 33 5.50 -2.38 4.83
N ILE A 34 4.70 -1.71 4.00
CA ILE A 34 3.32 -1.31 4.35
C ILE A 34 2.45 -2.52 4.64
N ALA A 35 2.53 -3.56 3.80
CA ALA A 35 1.79 -4.80 4.01
C ALA A 35 2.20 -5.48 5.32
N TYR A 36 3.49 -5.56 5.61
CA TYR A 36 4.00 -6.15 6.85
C TYR A 36 3.50 -5.40 8.10
N LEU A 37 3.57 -4.06 8.10
CA LEU A 37 3.04 -3.24 9.19
C LEU A 37 1.53 -3.44 9.37
N THR A 38 0.79 -3.51 8.26
CA THR A 38 -0.66 -3.70 8.26
C THR A 38 -1.04 -5.08 8.79
N ILE A 39 -0.30 -6.13 8.43
CA ILE A 39 -0.47 -7.49 8.99
C ILE A 39 -0.29 -7.47 10.51
N ASN A 40 0.75 -6.79 11.00
CA ASN A 40 1.02 -6.71 12.42
C ASN A 40 -0.08 -5.96 13.18
N LEU A 41 -0.64 -4.89 12.58
CA LEU A 41 -1.80 -4.19 13.12
C LEU A 41 -3.03 -5.13 13.20
N PHE A 42 -3.35 -5.86 12.13
CA PHE A 42 -4.44 -6.84 12.17
C PHE A 42 -4.22 -7.95 13.20
N ARG A 43 -2.97 -8.38 13.42
CA ARG A 43 -2.64 -9.39 14.44
C ARG A 43 -2.82 -8.86 15.86
N ALA A 44 -2.58 -7.56 16.08
CA ALA A 44 -2.79 -6.92 17.37
C ALA A 44 -4.29 -6.80 17.74
N LEU A 45 -5.18 -6.79 16.75
CA LEU A 45 -6.63 -6.83 16.98
C LEU A 45 -7.08 -8.21 17.46
N PRO A 46 -7.99 -8.29 18.46
CA PRO A 46 -8.71 -9.52 18.79
C PRO A 46 -9.47 -10.05 17.57
N GLU A 47 -9.57 -11.38 17.45
CA GLU A 47 -10.17 -12.04 16.27
C GLU A 47 -11.60 -11.59 15.98
N GLN A 48 -12.39 -11.36 17.03
CA GLN A 48 -13.77 -10.86 16.94
C GLN A 48 -13.91 -9.48 16.28
N TYR A 49 -12.83 -8.67 16.26
CA TYR A 49 -12.82 -7.33 15.65
C TYR A 49 -12.03 -7.28 14.34
N ARG A 50 -11.46 -8.41 13.89
CA ARG A 50 -10.75 -8.47 12.61
C ARG A 50 -11.75 -8.54 11.46
N GLY A 51 -11.82 -7.47 10.65
CA GLY A 51 -12.65 -7.44 9.44
C GLY A 51 -12.12 -8.30 8.27
N MET A 52 -10.90 -8.86 8.39
CA MET A 52 -10.32 -9.80 7.44
C MET A 52 -9.18 -10.60 8.09
N ALA A 53 -8.81 -11.73 7.46
CA ALA A 53 -7.61 -12.47 7.84
C ALA A 53 -6.34 -11.64 7.53
N PRO A 54 -5.36 -11.57 8.45
CA PRO A 54 -4.14 -10.79 8.25
C PRO A 54 -3.37 -11.21 6.99
N GLU A 55 -3.38 -12.49 6.66
CA GLU A 55 -2.66 -13.06 5.51
C GLU A 55 -3.12 -12.47 4.17
N MET A 56 -4.39 -12.05 4.10
CA MET A 56 -4.96 -11.49 2.88
C MET A 56 -4.43 -10.09 2.57
N VAL A 57 -3.71 -9.44 3.50
CA VAL A 57 -3.03 -8.15 3.27
C VAL A 57 -1.87 -8.28 2.28
N TRP A 58 -1.25 -9.46 2.14
CA TRP A 58 -0.18 -9.69 1.16
C TRP A 58 -0.60 -9.43 -0.28
N LEU A 59 -1.91 -9.48 -0.56
CA LEU A 59 -2.45 -9.16 -1.88
C LEU A 59 -2.24 -7.68 -2.26
N LEU A 60 -1.93 -6.80 -1.28
CA LEU A 60 -1.47 -5.44 -1.54
C LEU A 60 -0.11 -5.38 -2.26
N VAL A 61 0.72 -6.42 -2.20
CA VAL A 61 2.02 -6.39 -2.88
C VAL A 61 1.86 -6.54 -4.40
N ILE A 62 0.75 -7.13 -4.86
CA ILE A 62 0.49 -7.37 -6.28
C ILE A 62 -0.03 -6.06 -6.90
N PRO A 63 0.67 -5.42 -7.87
CA PRO A 63 0.35 -4.06 -8.34
C PRO A 63 -1.10 -3.87 -8.84
N LEU A 64 -1.59 -4.79 -9.67
CA LEU A 64 -2.95 -4.70 -10.21
C LEU A 64 -4.02 -4.95 -9.15
N PHE A 65 -3.73 -5.80 -8.16
CA PHE A 65 -4.67 -6.11 -7.10
C PHE A 65 -4.67 -5.02 -6.01
N ASN A 66 -3.51 -4.41 -5.76
CA ASN A 66 -3.30 -3.29 -4.85
C ASN A 66 -4.27 -2.12 -5.12
N LEU A 67 -4.52 -1.80 -6.39
CA LEU A 67 -5.46 -0.77 -6.83
C LEU A 67 -6.84 -0.88 -6.17
N PHE A 68 -7.41 -2.08 -6.15
CA PHE A 68 -8.73 -2.32 -5.58
C PHE A 68 -8.64 -2.70 -4.09
N TRP A 69 -7.63 -3.48 -3.73
CA TRP A 69 -7.53 -4.08 -2.41
C TRP A 69 -7.17 -3.06 -1.32
N ASN A 70 -6.46 -1.99 -1.65
CA ASN A 70 -6.22 -0.87 -0.71
C ASN A 70 -7.52 -0.31 -0.12
N PHE A 71 -8.55 -0.13 -0.96
CA PHE A 71 -9.86 0.35 -0.52
C PHE A 71 -10.64 -0.64 0.34
N MET A 72 -10.27 -1.92 0.35
CA MET A 72 -10.85 -2.89 1.27
C MET A 72 -10.07 -2.98 2.57
N VAL A 73 -8.74 -3.08 2.50
CA VAL A 73 -7.88 -3.38 3.65
C VAL A 73 -7.92 -2.25 4.66
N PHE A 74 -7.64 -1.01 4.22
CA PHE A 74 -7.47 0.10 5.16
C PHE A 74 -8.76 0.52 5.88
N PRO A 75 -9.94 0.61 5.21
CA PRO A 75 -11.19 0.90 5.91
C PRO A 75 -11.59 -0.21 6.88
N LYS A 76 -11.35 -1.48 6.55
CA LYS A 76 -11.62 -2.61 7.45
C LYS A 76 -10.72 -2.59 8.68
N LEU A 77 -9.45 -2.20 8.52
CA LEU A 77 -8.52 -2.05 9.63
C LEU A 77 -8.99 -0.96 10.60
N SER A 78 -9.28 0.22 10.07
CA SER A 78 -9.76 1.38 10.84
C SER A 78 -11.05 1.05 11.61
N ARG A 79 -12.03 0.42 10.97
CA ARG A 79 -13.26 -0.05 11.63
C ARG A 79 -13.00 -1.08 12.73
N GLY A 80 -12.09 -2.02 12.50
CA GLY A 80 -11.73 -3.02 13.51
C GLY A 80 -11.19 -2.39 14.79
N TYR A 81 -10.32 -1.38 14.66
CA TYR A 81 -9.84 -0.60 15.81
C TYR A 81 -10.93 0.23 16.46
N GLN A 82 -11.77 0.89 15.67
CA GLN A 82 -12.89 1.66 16.20
C GLN A 82 -13.79 0.79 17.07
N THR A 83 -14.25 -0.36 16.57
CA THR A 83 -15.09 -1.29 17.34
C THR A 83 -14.36 -1.87 18.55
N ALA A 84 -13.05 -2.16 18.43
CA ALA A 84 -12.26 -2.66 19.55
C ALA A 84 -12.14 -1.62 20.69
N PHE A 85 -11.99 -0.34 20.37
CA PHE A 85 -11.95 0.74 21.35
C PHE A 85 -13.32 1.06 21.95
N GLU A 86 -14.36 1.09 21.11
CA GLU A 86 -15.75 1.26 21.56
C GLU A 86 -16.16 0.15 22.55
N SER A 87 -15.71 -1.09 22.31
CA SER A 87 -15.97 -2.20 23.23
C SER A 87 -15.30 -2.05 24.60
N GLN A 88 -14.26 -1.21 24.70
CA GLN A 88 -13.57 -0.87 25.94
C GLN A 88 -14.16 0.39 26.59
N GLY A 89 -15.22 0.96 26.00
CA GLY A 89 -15.89 2.17 26.49
C GLY A 89 -15.17 3.46 26.14
N ASP A 90 -14.14 3.41 25.30
CA ASP A 90 -13.37 4.59 24.92
C ASP A 90 -13.77 5.09 23.53
N THR A 91 -14.49 6.22 23.53
CA THR A 91 -14.98 6.92 22.35
C THR A 91 -14.22 8.23 22.09
N THR A 92 -13.08 8.44 22.77
CA THR A 92 -12.23 9.62 22.56
C THR A 92 -11.55 9.57 21.20
N HIS A 93 -11.46 8.38 20.63
CA HIS A 93 -10.99 8.10 19.29
C HIS A 93 -11.98 8.61 18.25
N GLY A 94 -11.50 9.36 17.26
CA GLY A 94 -12.30 9.74 16.10
C GLY A 94 -12.60 8.55 15.19
N ASP A 95 -12.37 8.70 13.90
CA ASP A 95 -12.59 7.64 12.90
C ASP A 95 -11.43 6.65 12.76
N CYS A 96 -10.53 6.57 13.75
CA CYS A 96 -9.30 5.79 13.70
C CYS A 96 -8.53 5.96 12.36
N ASN A 97 -8.43 7.21 11.87
CA ASN A 97 -7.80 7.59 10.61
C ASN A 97 -8.42 6.99 9.34
N GLY A 98 -9.66 6.49 9.41
CA GLY A 98 -10.33 5.84 8.28
C GLY A 98 -10.47 6.74 7.05
N ARG A 99 -10.83 8.01 7.23
CA ARG A 99 -10.95 8.99 6.14
C ARG A 99 -9.60 9.37 5.55
N LEU A 100 -8.57 9.51 6.38
CA LEU A 100 -7.21 9.76 5.93
C LEU A 100 -6.67 8.60 5.09
N ALA A 101 -6.90 7.37 5.55
CA ALA A 101 -6.48 6.18 4.82
C ALA A 101 -7.17 6.08 3.45
N LEU A 102 -8.47 6.40 3.38
CA LEU A 102 -9.20 6.43 2.12
C LEU A 102 -8.68 7.53 1.17
N ALA A 103 -8.38 8.73 1.69
CA ALA A 103 -7.76 9.79 0.90
C ALA A 103 -6.40 9.35 0.32
N LEU A 104 -5.57 8.67 1.12
CA LEU A 104 -4.29 8.10 0.66
C LEU A 104 -4.48 7.01 -0.40
N CYS A 105 -5.51 6.17 -0.28
CA CYS A 105 -5.85 5.19 -1.33
C CYS A 105 -6.18 5.89 -2.66
N ILE A 106 -6.96 6.96 -2.62
CA ILE A 106 -7.32 7.75 -3.82
C ILE A 106 -6.07 8.37 -4.44
N CYS A 107 -5.21 9.00 -3.62
CA CYS A 107 -3.95 9.58 -4.10
C CYS A 107 -3.02 8.53 -4.71
N ALA A 108 -2.93 7.35 -4.11
CA ALA A 108 -2.11 6.24 -4.61
C ALA A 108 -2.57 5.77 -5.99
N VAL A 109 -3.89 5.68 -6.22
CA VAL A 109 -4.45 5.36 -7.55
C VAL A 109 -4.20 6.49 -8.55
N GLY A 110 -4.37 7.75 -8.15
CA GLY A 110 -4.18 8.89 -9.05
C GLY A 110 -2.72 9.15 -9.47
N THR A 111 -1.76 8.49 -8.83
CA THR A 111 -0.33 8.60 -9.16
C THR A 111 0.12 7.57 -10.21
N LEU A 112 -0.70 6.53 -10.47
CA LEU A 112 -0.46 5.50 -11.48
C LEU A 112 -0.91 5.97 -12.87
#